data_AF-A0A1G0LFZ0-F1
#
_entry.id   AF-A0A1G0LFZ0-F1
#
_cell.length_a   1.000
_cell.length_b   1.000
_cell.length_c   1.000
_cell.angle_alpha   90.00
_cell.angle_beta   90.00
_cell.angle_gamma   90.00
#
_symmetry.space_group_name_H-M   'P 1'
#
loop_
_entity.id
_entity.type
_entity.pdbx_description
1 polymer ?
#
loop_
_entity_poly.entity_id
_entity_poly.type
_entity_poly.pdbx_seq_one_letter_code
_entity_poly.pdbx_strand_id
1 'polypeptide(L)'
;GFIFKKNSPSSGLYRVKVYNNGVATKKGRGLFAAAVARRFPLLPMEEEGRLHDSAIRENFIERVFSYRRWKDFLAANPAPGRLVEFHTAQKLLVMAHSPEIYRKMGVLVAHSQEYIPTELYLRYEELFMKGLTLHATEKKNSNVLQHIMGYFKQLLSCDEKVELLEIIRQYHARLVPLVVPLTLLRHFINKYDQQYLKGQVYLSPHPAQLMLRNHV
;
A
#
# COMPACT_ATOMS: atom_id res chain seq x y z
N GLY A 1 9.69 -9.25 3.43
CA GLY A 1 8.86 -10.07 2.51
C GLY A 1 9.66 -11.25 2.04
N PHE A 2 9.06 -12.13 1.24
CA PHE A 2 9.73 -13.31 0.69
C PHE A 2 9.56 -13.35 -0.83
N ILE A 3 10.66 -13.54 -1.56
CA ILE A 3 10.64 -13.72 -3.02
C ILE A 3 10.91 -15.20 -3.31
N PHE A 4 9.96 -15.82 -3.99
CA PHE A 4 9.96 -17.25 -4.27
C PHE A 4 10.46 -17.55 -5.69
N LYS A 5 11.20 -18.66 -5.84
CA LYS A 5 11.67 -19.15 -7.14
C LYS A 5 10.53 -19.81 -7.91
N LYS A 6 10.13 -19.19 -9.03
CA LYS A 6 9.06 -19.68 -9.90
C LYS A 6 9.29 -21.13 -10.34
N ASN A 7 8.22 -21.91 -10.45
CA ASN A 7 8.20 -23.32 -10.89
C ASN A 7 8.98 -24.32 -10.00
N SER A 8 9.58 -23.89 -8.88
CA SER A 8 10.27 -24.82 -7.98
C SER A 8 9.25 -25.74 -7.27
N PRO A 9 9.45 -27.06 -7.24
CA PRO A 9 8.61 -27.99 -6.46
C PRO A 9 8.63 -27.71 -4.95
N SER A 10 9.66 -27.02 -4.44
CA SER A 10 9.76 -26.61 -3.04
C SER A 10 9.32 -25.16 -2.85
N SER A 11 9.86 -24.25 -3.67
CA SER A 11 9.74 -22.81 -3.44
C SER A 11 8.74 -22.11 -4.36
N GLY A 12 8.14 -22.75 -5.36
CA GLY A 12 7.20 -22.08 -6.25
C GLY A 12 5.92 -21.67 -5.50
N LEU A 13 5.56 -20.40 -5.57
CA LEU A 13 4.41 -19.85 -4.83
C LEU A 13 3.10 -20.05 -5.59
N TYR A 14 3.15 -19.99 -6.92
CA TYR A 14 1.99 -20.08 -7.79
C TYR A 14 2.19 -21.11 -8.90
N ARG A 15 1.10 -21.81 -9.27
CA ARG A 15 0.98 -22.61 -10.50
C ARG A 15 2.11 -23.63 -10.70
N VAL A 16 2.64 -24.19 -9.61
CA VAL A 16 3.62 -25.29 -9.65
C VAL A 16 2.96 -26.51 -10.28
N LYS A 17 3.71 -27.24 -11.11
CA LYS A 17 3.21 -28.46 -11.76
C LYS A 17 2.98 -29.55 -10.70
N VAL A 18 1.78 -30.10 -10.68
CA VAL A 18 1.41 -31.30 -9.90
C VAL A 18 1.09 -32.39 -10.91
N TYR A 19 1.75 -33.53 -10.78
CA TYR A 19 1.54 -34.69 -11.65
C TYR A 19 0.53 -35.62 -10.97
N ASN A 20 -0.51 -36.01 -11.70
CA ASN A 20 -1.44 -37.06 -11.29
C ASN A 20 -1.56 -38.05 -12.45
N ASN A 21 -1.19 -39.31 -12.23
CA ASN A 21 -1.20 -40.38 -13.25
C ASN A 21 -0.55 -39.96 -14.59
N GLY A 22 0.61 -39.30 -14.53
CA GLY A 22 1.35 -38.83 -15.71
C GLY A 22 0.85 -37.51 -16.32
N VAL A 23 -0.33 -37.01 -15.93
CA VAL A 23 -0.88 -35.74 -16.41
C VAL A 23 -0.47 -34.59 -15.49
N ALA A 24 0.14 -33.56 -16.05
CA ALA A 24 0.59 -32.38 -15.29
C ALA A 24 -0.48 -31.29 -15.25
N THR A 25 -0.82 -30.82 -14.05
CA THR A 25 -1.69 -29.64 -13.84
C THR A 25 -0.92 -28.50 -13.15
N LYS A 26 -1.11 -27.26 -13.59
CA LYS A 26 -0.43 -26.07 -13.05
C LYS A 26 -1.25 -25.38 -11.97
N LYS A 27 -1.63 -26.12 -10.93
CA LYS A 27 -2.46 -25.62 -9.80
C LYS A 27 -1.76 -25.69 -8.44
N GLY A 28 -0.55 -26.24 -8.37
CA GLY A 28 0.16 -26.47 -7.12
C GLY A 28 0.89 -25.25 -6.56
N ARG A 29 1.42 -25.45 -5.36
CA ARG A 29 2.38 -24.60 -4.66
C ARG A 29 3.45 -25.54 -4.09
N GLY A 30 4.71 -25.09 -4.08
CA GLY A 30 5.80 -25.89 -3.54
C GLY A 30 5.69 -26.07 -2.02
N LEU A 31 6.26 -27.15 -1.50
CA LEU A 31 6.11 -27.56 -0.10
C LEU A 31 6.56 -26.48 0.90
N PHE A 32 7.73 -25.88 0.67
CA PHE A 32 8.25 -24.81 1.51
C PHE A 32 7.40 -23.55 1.39
N ALA A 33 7.04 -23.14 0.17
CA ALA A 33 6.17 -21.99 -0.05
C ALA A 33 4.79 -22.16 0.63
N ALA A 34 4.23 -23.37 0.62
CA ALA A 34 2.99 -23.70 1.30
C ALA A 34 3.13 -23.59 2.83
N ALA A 35 4.22 -24.08 3.40
CA ALA A 35 4.50 -23.97 4.83
C ALA A 35 4.64 -22.51 5.27
N VAL A 36 5.40 -21.70 4.53
CA VAL A 36 5.59 -20.26 4.82
C VAL A 36 4.26 -19.50 4.71
N ALA A 37 3.50 -19.72 3.64
CA ALA A 37 2.18 -19.09 3.45
C ALA A 37 1.18 -19.43 4.56
N ARG A 38 1.21 -20.67 5.08
CA ARG A 38 0.35 -21.09 6.19
C ARG A 38 0.80 -20.47 7.51
N ARG A 39 2.11 -20.42 7.77
CA ARG A 39 2.66 -19.90 9.03
C ARG A 39 2.57 -18.38 9.14
N PHE A 40 2.71 -17.67 8.02
CA PHE A 40 2.78 -16.21 7.95
C PHE A 40 1.81 -15.65 6.90
N PRO A 41 0.49 -15.75 7.11
CA PRO A 41 -0.51 -15.41 6.09
C PRO A 41 -0.48 -13.93 5.65
N LEU A 42 0.02 -13.03 6.50
CA LEU A 42 0.09 -11.59 6.23
C LEU A 42 1.46 -11.14 5.69
N LEU A 43 2.46 -12.02 5.64
CA LEU A 43 3.79 -11.67 5.13
C LEU A 43 3.69 -11.36 3.63
N PRO A 44 4.27 -10.24 3.14
CA PRO A 44 4.37 -9.99 1.71
C PRO A 44 5.19 -11.08 1.03
N MET A 45 4.59 -11.77 0.07
CA MET A 45 5.19 -12.87 -0.70
C MET A 45 4.90 -12.65 -2.19
N GLU A 46 5.88 -12.92 -3.05
CA GLU A 46 5.74 -12.82 -4.50
C GLU A 46 6.73 -13.77 -5.19
N GLU A 47 6.55 -14.06 -6.48
CA GLU A 47 7.55 -14.82 -7.27
C GLU A 47 8.47 -13.90 -8.05
N GLU A 48 9.76 -14.25 -8.14
CA GLU A 48 10.78 -13.48 -8.88
C GLU A 48 10.33 -13.11 -10.31
N GLY A 49 9.67 -14.03 -11.02
CA GLY A 49 9.29 -13.83 -12.42
C GLY A 49 8.09 -12.91 -12.58
N ARG A 50 7.30 -12.68 -11.52
CA ARG A 50 6.19 -11.72 -11.52
C ARG A 50 6.68 -10.30 -11.23
N LEU A 51 7.83 -10.14 -10.58
CA LEU A 51 8.44 -8.83 -10.29
C LEU A 51 9.02 -8.12 -11.53
N HIS A 52 8.99 -8.76 -12.71
CA HIS A 52 9.25 -8.07 -13.98
C HIS A 52 8.10 -7.13 -14.38
N ASP A 53 6.89 -7.39 -13.90
CA ASP A 53 5.76 -6.47 -14.02
C ASP A 53 5.93 -5.33 -12.99
N SER A 54 5.93 -4.08 -13.48
CA SER A 54 6.19 -2.90 -12.66
C SER A 54 5.14 -2.71 -11.58
N ALA A 55 3.86 -2.96 -11.86
CA ALA A 55 2.77 -2.79 -10.92
C ALA A 55 2.80 -3.85 -9.81
N ILE A 56 3.12 -5.10 -10.14
CA ILE A 56 3.32 -6.16 -9.14
C ILE A 56 4.54 -5.85 -8.27
N ARG A 57 5.64 -5.42 -8.89
CA ARG A 57 6.86 -5.06 -8.16
C ARG A 57 6.63 -3.88 -7.21
N GLU A 58 5.97 -2.82 -7.66
CA GLU A 58 5.62 -1.68 -6.83
C GLU A 58 4.77 -2.11 -5.64
N ASN A 59 3.66 -2.84 -5.88
CA ASN A 59 2.79 -3.30 -4.80
C ASN A 59 3.52 -4.19 -3.79
N PHE A 60 4.35 -5.12 -4.26
CA PHE A 60 5.12 -6.00 -3.38
C PHE A 60 6.07 -5.20 -2.48
N ILE A 61 6.86 -4.28 -3.04
CA ILE A 61 7.80 -3.47 -2.28
C ILE A 61 7.07 -2.58 -1.29
N GLU A 62 5.97 -1.94 -1.71
CA GLU A 62 5.17 -1.10 -0.83
C GLU A 62 4.63 -1.88 0.38
N ARG A 63 4.13 -3.09 0.15
CA ARG A 63 3.69 -4.00 1.22
C ARG A 63 4.84 -4.39 2.14
N VAL A 64 6.05 -4.61 1.63
CA VAL A 64 7.23 -4.92 2.46
C VAL A 64 7.53 -3.77 3.42
N PHE A 65 7.56 -2.53 2.93
CA PHE A 65 7.81 -1.37 3.77
C PHE A 65 6.67 -1.10 4.77
N SER A 66 5.41 -1.27 4.35
CA SER A 66 4.27 -1.15 5.25
C SER A 66 4.27 -2.21 6.35
N TYR A 67 4.59 -3.46 6.00
CA TYR A 67 4.72 -4.53 6.98
C TYR A 67 5.85 -4.26 7.97
N ARG A 68 7.00 -3.77 7.48
CA ARG A 68 8.12 -3.36 8.33
C ARG A 68 7.70 -2.28 9.33
N ARG A 69 7.07 -1.20 8.86
CA ARG A 69 6.55 -0.12 9.72
C ARG A 69 5.60 -0.64 10.79
N TRP A 70 4.72 -1.58 10.43
CA TRP A 70 3.82 -2.21 11.40
C TRP A 70 4.56 -3.04 12.44
N LYS A 71 5.56 -3.84 12.03
CA LYS A 71 6.38 -4.61 12.97
C LYS A 71 7.19 -3.72 13.90
N ASP A 72 7.76 -2.63 13.40
CA ASP A 72 8.48 -1.66 14.23
C ASP A 72 7.52 -0.98 15.23
N PHE A 73 6.30 -0.64 14.79
CA PHE A 73 5.27 -0.11 15.68
C PHE A 73 4.95 -1.07 16.82
N LEU A 74 4.71 -2.35 16.54
CA LEU A 74 4.43 -3.35 17.57
C LEU A 74 5.63 -3.61 18.50
N ALA A 75 6.84 -3.64 17.96
CA ALA A 75 8.06 -3.85 18.74
C ALA A 75 8.32 -2.73 19.76
N ALA A 76 7.78 -1.53 19.52
CA ALA A 76 7.84 -0.42 20.45
C ALA A 76 6.83 -0.52 21.61
N ASN A 77 6.04 -1.60 21.71
CA ASN A 77 5.00 -1.82 22.71
C ASN A 77 4.10 -0.59 22.91
N PRO A 78 3.40 -0.15 21.84
CA PRO A 78 2.69 1.11 21.84
C PRO A 78 1.48 1.07 22.76
N ALA A 79 1.14 2.20 23.36
CA ALA A 79 -0.19 2.38 23.94
C ALA A 79 -1.26 2.41 22.82
N PRO A 80 -2.52 2.01 23.08
CA PRO A 80 -3.59 2.05 22.08
C PRO A 80 -3.76 3.39 21.37
N GLY A 81 -3.58 4.52 22.07
CA GLY A 81 -3.66 5.86 21.48
C GLY A 81 -2.64 6.11 20.34
N ARG A 82 -1.47 5.46 20.37
CA ARG A 82 -0.47 5.57 19.30
C ARG A 82 -0.92 4.91 18.00
N LEU A 83 -1.93 4.03 18.05
CA LEU A 83 -2.53 3.44 16.84
C LEU A 83 -3.25 4.50 16.00
N VAL A 84 -3.84 5.52 16.63
CA VAL A 84 -4.50 6.63 15.92
C VAL A 84 -3.49 7.41 15.09
N GLU A 85 -2.32 7.70 15.64
CA GLU A 85 -1.23 8.37 14.94
C GLU A 85 -0.68 7.51 13.81
N PHE A 86 -0.41 6.23 14.09
CA PHE A 86 0.04 5.27 13.08
C PHE A 86 -0.96 5.20 11.93
N HIS A 87 -2.24 5.04 12.24
CA HIS A 87 -3.31 5.00 11.25
C HIS A 87 -3.38 6.29 10.44
N THR A 88 -3.31 7.44 11.11
CA THR A 88 -3.33 8.75 10.46
C THR A 88 -2.23 8.88 9.42
N ALA A 89 -1.02 8.39 9.69
CA ALA A 89 0.09 8.40 8.74
C ALA A 89 -0.10 7.44 7.54
N GLN A 90 -0.79 6.31 7.73
CA GLN A 90 -0.97 5.28 6.70
C GLN A 90 -2.25 5.43 5.87
N LYS A 91 -3.26 6.16 6.34
CA LYS A 91 -4.63 6.01 5.84
C LYS A 91 -4.83 6.40 4.37
N LEU A 92 -4.10 7.39 3.86
CA LEU A 92 -4.16 7.74 2.43
C LEU A 92 -3.56 6.63 1.55
N LEU A 93 -2.55 5.92 2.05
CA LEU A 93 -2.00 4.75 1.38
C LEU A 93 -3.06 3.64 1.30
N VAL A 94 -3.72 3.35 2.42
CA VAL A 94 -4.81 2.35 2.42
C VAL A 94 -5.95 2.77 1.49
N MET A 95 -6.32 4.06 1.47
CA MET A 95 -7.37 4.59 0.60
C MET A 95 -7.04 4.42 -0.89
N ALA A 96 -5.78 4.59 -1.29
CA ALA A 96 -5.32 4.34 -2.66
C ALA A 96 -5.53 2.88 -3.10
N HIS A 97 -5.46 1.92 -2.16
CA HIS A 97 -5.63 0.50 -2.45
C HIS A 97 -7.09 0.04 -2.31
N SER A 98 -7.78 0.53 -1.28
CA SER A 98 -9.18 0.19 -1.01
C SER A 98 -9.86 1.24 -0.12
N PRO A 99 -10.73 2.09 -0.69
CA PRO A 99 -11.59 2.99 0.09
C PRO A 99 -12.50 2.25 1.07
N GLU A 100 -12.91 1.02 0.76
CA GLU A 100 -13.72 0.19 1.65
C GLU A 100 -12.94 -0.20 2.92
N ILE A 101 -11.72 -0.72 2.76
CA ILE A 101 -10.88 -1.13 3.88
C ILE A 101 -10.41 0.09 4.67
N TYR A 102 -10.11 1.20 4.00
CA TYR A 102 -9.85 2.49 4.65
C TYR A 102 -10.97 2.87 5.64
N ARG A 103 -12.24 2.78 5.22
CA ARG A 103 -13.39 3.07 6.11
C ARG A 103 -13.47 2.08 7.28
N LYS A 104 -13.33 0.78 7.00
CA LYS A 104 -13.36 -0.27 8.06
C LYS A 104 -12.27 -0.05 9.11
N MET A 105 -11.05 0.30 8.68
CA MET A 105 -9.97 0.62 9.59
C MET A 105 -10.23 1.90 10.39
N GLY A 106 -10.80 2.92 9.76
CA GLY A 106 -11.21 4.15 10.46
C GLY A 106 -12.20 3.87 11.58
N VAL A 107 -13.21 3.02 11.33
CA VAL A 107 -14.15 2.57 12.36
C VAL A 107 -13.42 1.80 13.47
N LEU A 108 -12.57 0.84 13.13
CA LEU A 108 -11.80 0.08 14.14
C LEU A 108 -10.97 0.99 15.05
N VAL A 109 -10.32 2.02 14.48
CA VAL A 109 -9.50 2.96 15.25
C VAL A 109 -10.36 3.88 16.12
N ALA A 110 -11.50 4.35 15.61
CA ALA A 110 -12.44 5.17 16.38
C ALA A 110 -13.00 4.43 17.60
N HIS A 111 -13.24 3.13 17.46
CA HIS A 111 -13.74 2.24 18.52
C HIS A 111 -12.62 1.47 19.25
N SER A 112 -11.37 1.98 19.21
CA SER A 112 -10.20 1.27 19.76
C SER A 112 -10.30 0.95 21.25
N GLN A 113 -11.05 1.74 22.03
CA GLN A 113 -11.26 1.54 23.47
C GLN A 113 -12.16 0.33 23.79
N GLU A 114 -12.88 -0.20 22.81
CA GLU A 114 -13.77 -1.36 22.99
C GLU A 114 -13.02 -2.70 22.94
N TYR A 115 -11.72 -2.67 22.63
CA TYR A 115 -10.91 -3.86 22.41
C TYR A 115 -9.75 -3.94 23.39
N ILE A 116 -9.39 -5.16 23.78
CA ILE A 116 -8.09 -5.37 24.42
C ILE A 116 -6.97 -5.10 23.39
N PRO A 117 -5.80 -4.55 23.80
CA PRO A 117 -4.75 -4.13 22.86
C PRO A 117 -4.30 -5.23 21.89
N THR A 118 -4.13 -6.46 22.37
CA THR A 118 -3.71 -7.59 21.54
C THR A 118 -4.70 -7.87 20.41
N GLU A 119 -6.01 -7.86 20.72
CA GLU A 119 -7.06 -8.08 19.73
C GLU A 119 -7.15 -6.93 18.73
N LEU A 120 -7.09 -5.69 19.23
CA LEU A 120 -7.09 -4.48 18.40
C LEU A 120 -5.98 -4.53 17.34
N TYR A 121 -4.76 -4.87 17.76
CA TYR A 121 -3.60 -4.94 16.87
C TYR A 121 -3.70 -6.08 15.86
N LEU A 122 -4.19 -7.25 16.26
CA LEU A 122 -4.42 -8.36 15.32
C LEU A 122 -5.43 -7.97 14.24
N ARG A 123 -6.59 -7.43 14.64
CA ARG A 123 -7.63 -6.97 13.70
C ARG A 123 -7.11 -5.86 12.77
N TYR A 124 -6.32 -4.93 13.31
CA TYR A 124 -5.72 -3.87 12.53
C TYR A 124 -4.69 -4.39 11.52
N GLU A 125 -3.78 -5.29 11.93
CA GLU A 125 -2.77 -5.90 11.05
C GLU A 125 -3.42 -6.64 9.89
N GLU A 126 -4.47 -7.43 10.16
CA GLU A 126 -5.22 -8.16 9.15
C GLU A 126 -5.85 -7.23 8.12
N LEU A 127 -6.60 -6.21 8.56
CA LEU A 127 -7.21 -5.24 7.65
C LEU A 127 -6.16 -4.46 6.86
N PHE A 128 -5.10 -4.00 7.53
CA PHE A 128 -4.03 -3.22 6.92
C PHE A 128 -3.34 -4.01 5.81
N MET A 129 -2.87 -5.23 6.11
CA MET A 129 -2.16 -6.05 5.15
C MET A 129 -3.07 -6.58 4.06
N LYS A 130 -4.34 -6.89 4.36
CA LYS A 130 -5.35 -7.25 3.36
C LYS A 130 -5.61 -6.09 2.39
N GLY A 131 -5.75 -4.88 2.90
CA GLY A 131 -5.93 -3.68 2.07
C GLY A 131 -4.82 -3.49 1.06
N LEU A 132 -3.58 -3.60 1.52
CA LEU A 132 -2.41 -3.38 0.67
C LEU A 132 -2.15 -4.52 -0.33
N THR A 133 -2.80 -5.68 -0.20
CA THR A 133 -2.75 -6.74 -1.24
C THR A 133 -3.49 -6.37 -2.53
N LEU A 134 -4.43 -5.43 -2.45
CA LEU A 134 -5.16 -4.93 -3.61
C LEU A 134 -4.28 -3.91 -4.33
N HIS A 135 -4.30 -3.89 -5.67
CA HIS A 135 -3.55 -2.87 -6.40
C HIS A 135 -4.25 -1.51 -6.30
N ALA A 136 -3.44 -0.47 -6.07
CA ALA A 136 -3.86 0.90 -6.31
C ALA A 136 -4.11 1.08 -7.81
N THR A 137 -5.22 1.74 -8.15
CA THR A 137 -5.56 2.05 -9.54
C THR A 137 -5.49 3.55 -9.73
N GLU A 138 -5.37 3.99 -10.98
CA GLU A 138 -5.33 5.40 -11.37
C GLU A 138 -6.55 6.12 -10.81
N LYS A 139 -7.74 5.54 -10.96
CA LYS A 139 -8.98 6.06 -10.38
C LYS A 139 -8.88 6.26 -8.86
N LYS A 140 -8.36 5.29 -8.11
CA LYS A 140 -8.26 5.39 -6.64
C LYS A 140 -7.18 6.39 -6.23
N ASN A 141 -6.04 6.41 -6.91
CA ASN A 141 -4.99 7.39 -6.68
C ASN A 141 -5.47 8.80 -7.00
N SER A 142 -6.19 9.03 -8.11
CA SER A 142 -6.80 10.33 -8.42
C SER A 142 -7.77 10.79 -7.33
N ASN A 143 -8.56 9.88 -6.74
CA ASN A 143 -9.40 10.22 -5.60
C ASN A 143 -8.57 10.68 -4.38
N VAL A 144 -7.44 10.02 -4.10
CA VAL A 144 -6.53 10.43 -3.02
C VAL A 144 -5.88 11.78 -3.33
N LEU A 145 -5.44 12.00 -4.57
CA LEU A 145 -4.84 13.27 -5.00
C LEU A 145 -5.84 14.44 -4.86
N GLN A 146 -7.10 14.23 -5.26
CA GLN A 146 -8.17 15.22 -5.07
C GLN A 146 -8.50 15.43 -3.58
N HIS A 147 -8.47 14.38 -2.77
CA HIS A 147 -8.64 14.50 -1.33
C HIS A 147 -7.53 15.38 -0.70
N ILE A 148 -6.28 15.19 -1.12
CA ILE A 148 -5.14 16.02 -0.70
C ILE A 148 -5.34 17.47 -1.19
N MET A 149 -5.74 17.67 -2.45
CA MET A 149 -6.04 19.00 -3.00
C MET A 149 -7.07 19.77 -2.16
N GLY A 150 -8.04 19.07 -1.56
CA GLY A 150 -9.06 19.67 -0.69
C GLY A 150 -8.49 20.49 0.48
N TYR A 151 -7.31 20.12 1.00
CA TYR A 151 -6.62 20.87 2.07
C TYR A 151 -6.16 22.27 1.62
N PHE A 152 -6.01 22.48 0.32
CA PHE A 152 -5.54 23.74 -0.25
C PHE A 152 -6.66 24.56 -0.90
N LYS A 153 -7.93 24.20 -0.68
CA LYS A 153 -9.09 24.85 -1.31
C LYS A 153 -9.11 26.37 -1.12
N GLN A 154 -8.69 26.87 0.04
CA GLN A 154 -8.63 28.31 0.35
C GLN A 154 -7.23 28.92 0.21
N LEU A 155 -6.24 28.11 -0.16
CA LEU A 155 -4.83 28.52 -0.22
C LEU A 155 -4.33 28.70 -1.65
N LEU A 156 -4.82 27.89 -2.60
CA LEU A 156 -4.43 27.99 -4.00
C LEU A 156 -5.21 29.08 -4.73
N SER A 157 -4.51 29.80 -5.61
CA SER A 157 -5.12 30.67 -6.61
C SER A 157 -6.00 29.87 -7.58
N CYS A 158 -6.83 30.56 -8.37
CA CYS A 158 -7.63 29.90 -9.40
C CYS A 158 -6.74 29.16 -10.41
N ASP A 159 -5.64 29.77 -10.85
CA ASP A 159 -4.74 29.19 -11.83
C ASP A 159 -3.98 27.97 -11.25
N GLU A 160 -3.48 28.06 -10.02
CA GLU A 160 -2.83 26.93 -9.32
C GLU A 160 -3.79 25.74 -9.16
N LYS A 161 -5.09 25.99 -8.91
CA LYS A 161 -6.11 24.94 -8.82
C LYS A 161 -6.35 24.26 -10.16
N VAL A 162 -6.46 25.05 -11.24
CA VAL A 162 -6.68 24.55 -12.60
C VAL A 162 -5.49 23.69 -13.02
N GLU A 163 -4.27 24.15 -12.80
CA GLU A 163 -3.04 23.41 -13.11
C GLU A 163 -2.99 22.07 -12.37
N LEU A 164 -3.25 22.07 -11.05
CA LEU A 164 -3.23 20.85 -10.26
C LEU A 164 -4.31 19.85 -10.69
N LEU A 165 -5.53 20.32 -11.00
CA LEU A 165 -6.61 19.47 -11.51
C LEU A 165 -6.24 18.86 -12.86
N GLU A 166 -5.63 19.64 -13.74
CA GLU A 166 -5.22 19.18 -15.07
C GLU A 166 -4.15 18.09 -14.96
N ILE A 167 -3.15 18.26 -14.10
CA ILE A 167 -2.12 17.24 -13.86
C ILE A 167 -2.74 15.95 -13.27
N ILE A 168 -3.71 16.07 -12.35
CA ILE A 168 -4.42 14.90 -11.81
C ILE A 168 -5.23 14.19 -12.91
N ARG A 169 -5.83 14.95 -13.84
CA ARG A 169 -6.56 14.41 -15.00
C ARG A 169 -5.61 13.68 -15.96
N GLN A 170 -4.44 14.25 -16.24
CA GLN A 170 -3.41 13.62 -17.07
C GLN A 170 -2.91 12.32 -16.43
N TYR A 171 -2.69 12.30 -15.11
CA TYR A 171 -2.35 11.06 -14.40
C TYR A 171 -3.46 10.02 -14.50
N HIS A 172 -4.72 10.42 -14.28
CA HIS A 172 -5.86 9.51 -14.41
C HIS A 172 -5.95 8.87 -15.81
N ALA A 173 -5.62 9.65 -16.85
CA ALA A 173 -5.59 9.21 -18.23
C ALA A 173 -4.31 8.44 -18.61
N ARG A 174 -3.39 8.18 -17.67
CA ARG A 174 -2.07 7.58 -17.90
C ARG A 174 -1.23 8.33 -18.94
N LEU A 175 -1.29 9.66 -18.92
CA LEU A 175 -0.44 10.52 -19.74
C LEU A 175 0.84 10.92 -19.02
N VAL A 176 0.80 10.92 -17.67
CA VAL A 176 1.94 11.21 -16.81
C VAL A 176 2.01 10.21 -15.67
N PRO A 177 3.21 9.91 -15.13
CA PRO A 177 3.36 8.98 -14.01
C PRO A 177 2.89 9.62 -12.69
N LEU A 178 2.57 8.79 -11.69
CA LEU A 178 2.07 9.24 -10.37
C LEU A 178 3.02 10.23 -9.66
N VAL A 179 4.32 10.12 -9.91
CA VAL A 179 5.31 11.04 -9.33
C VAL A 179 5.08 12.51 -9.71
N VAL A 180 4.47 12.81 -10.87
CA VAL A 180 4.23 14.18 -11.34
C VAL A 180 3.24 14.93 -10.43
N PRO A 181 1.98 14.48 -10.26
CA PRO A 181 1.06 15.14 -9.33
C PRO A 181 1.58 15.13 -7.88
N LEU A 182 2.29 14.07 -7.46
CA LEU A 182 2.87 14.01 -6.11
C LEU A 182 3.94 15.08 -5.88
N THR A 183 4.74 15.40 -6.91
CA THR A 183 5.78 16.43 -6.81
C THR A 183 5.16 17.82 -6.63
N LEU A 184 4.13 18.15 -7.41
CA LEU A 184 3.41 19.41 -7.26
C LEU A 184 2.68 19.51 -5.91
N LEU A 185 2.01 18.44 -5.48
CA LEU A 185 1.39 18.40 -4.15
C LEU A 185 2.43 18.59 -3.04
N ARG A 186 3.62 17.97 -3.15
CA ARG A 186 4.69 18.13 -2.15
C ARG A 186 5.19 19.58 -2.09
N HIS A 187 5.28 20.26 -3.24
CA HIS A 187 5.59 21.69 -3.27
C HIS A 187 4.56 22.49 -2.44
N PHE A 188 3.27 22.30 -2.67
CA PHE A 188 2.22 23.01 -1.91
C PHE A 188 2.18 22.62 -0.43
N ILE A 189 2.38 21.35 -0.09
CA ILE A 189 2.47 20.88 1.30
C ILE A 189 3.59 21.62 2.06
N ASN A 190 4.73 21.84 1.41
CA ASN A 190 5.85 22.55 2.00
C ASN A 190 5.62 24.07 2.04
N LYS A 191 5.13 24.67 0.94
CA LYS A 191 4.84 26.10 0.82
C LYS A 191 3.86 26.59 1.89
N TYR A 192 2.82 25.82 2.17
CA TYR A 192 1.76 26.18 3.11
C TYR A 192 1.83 25.44 4.46
N ASP A 193 2.99 24.84 4.76
CA ASP A 193 3.26 24.12 6.02
C ASP A 193 2.14 23.18 6.49
N GLN A 194 1.59 22.36 5.59
CA GLN A 194 0.48 21.46 5.91
C GLN A 194 0.95 20.25 6.73
N GLN A 195 1.12 20.44 8.04
CA GLN A 195 1.68 19.45 8.98
C GLN A 195 0.99 18.09 8.92
N TYR A 196 -0.33 18.08 8.85
CA TYR A 196 -1.11 16.85 8.72
C TYR A 196 -0.75 16.03 7.48
N LEU A 197 -0.48 16.69 6.35
CA LEU A 197 -0.11 16.04 5.09
C LEU A 197 1.36 15.62 5.08
N LYS A 198 2.25 16.38 5.74
CA LYS A 198 3.68 16.03 5.85
C LYS A 198 3.91 14.65 6.48
N GLY A 199 3.05 14.23 7.40
CA GLY A 199 3.10 12.91 8.03
C GLY A 199 2.55 11.75 7.18
N GLN A 200 1.99 12.01 5.99
CA GLN A 200 1.34 10.98 5.18
C GLN A 200 2.35 10.12 4.43
N VAL A 201 2.37 8.83 4.74
CA VAL A 201 3.25 7.84 4.09
C VAL A 201 2.91 7.66 2.61
N TYR A 202 1.67 7.95 2.19
CA TYR A 202 1.29 7.96 0.78
C TYR A 202 2.19 8.84 -0.10
N LEU A 203 2.76 9.92 0.44
CA LEU A 203 3.63 10.81 -0.32
C LEU A 203 5.00 10.20 -0.60
N SER A 204 5.47 9.29 0.26
CA SER A 204 6.78 8.65 0.15
C SER A 204 6.78 7.27 0.84
N PRO A 205 6.09 6.26 0.27
CA PRO A 205 5.85 4.99 0.98
C PRO A 205 7.07 4.07 1.05
N HIS A 206 8.07 4.32 0.21
CA HIS A 206 9.34 3.61 0.09
C HIS A 206 10.43 4.61 -0.34
N PRO A 207 11.72 4.25 -0.24
CA PRO A 207 12.82 5.11 -0.70
C PRO A 207 12.67 5.51 -2.17
N ALA A 208 13.00 6.76 -2.48
CA ALA A 208 12.86 7.34 -3.83
C ALA A 208 13.80 6.68 -4.86
N GLN A 209 14.94 6.17 -4.39
CA GLN A 209 15.96 5.49 -5.20
C GLN A 209 15.44 4.22 -5.87
N LEU A 210 14.31 3.67 -5.41
CA LEU A 210 13.68 2.51 -6.03
C LEU A 210 12.88 2.86 -7.29
N MET A 211 12.64 4.15 -7.56
CA MET A 211 12.03 4.67 -8.80
C MET A 211 10.67 4.06 -9.18
N LEU A 212 9.94 3.48 -8.23
CA LEU A 212 8.76 2.66 -8.51
C LEU A 212 7.55 3.44 -9.08
N ARG A 213 7.46 4.76 -8.81
CA ARG A 213 6.34 5.62 -9.22
C ARG A 213 6.61 6.44 -10.49
N ASN A 214 7.66 6.10 -11.23
CA ASN A 214 8.12 6.85 -12.40
C ASN A 214 7.62 6.27 -13.73
N HIS A 215 6.73 5.27 -13.67
CA HIS A 215 6.21 4.56 -14.84
C HIS A 215 4.83 5.07 -15.23
N VAL A 216 4.52 5.02 -16.53
CA VAL A 216 3.21 5.36 -17.13
C VAL A 216 2.47 4.08 -17.51
#